data_AF-A0A951GYK7-F1
#
_entry.id   AF-A0A951GYK7-F1
#
_cell.length_a   1.000
_cell.length_b   1.000
_cell.length_c   1.000
_cell.angle_alpha   90.00
_cell.angle_beta   90.00
_cell.angle_gamma   90.00
#
_symmetry.space_group_name_H-M   'P 1'
#
loop_
_entity.id
_entity.type
_entity.pdbx_description
1 polymer ?
#
loop_
_entity_poly.entity_id
_entity_poly.type
_entity_poly.pdbx_seq_one_letter_code
_entity_poly.pdbx_strand_id
1 'polypeptide(L)'
;MAVARLALSSFADGEVRLSDEVELYQRTYTTLLRSSGETQLRVLEPSHMAMGSSLHPLAASEELDLGAFLYAVRRLPDGIVGAELVVMGQDVEQLSASGVPVQMWQEAEAPARRRHWYDSGAGTLAVLLASSSDVDDLVPTLVALQIEWNKIRVRMRAAGWPSEASP
;
A
#
# COMPACT_ATOMS: atom_id res chain seq x y z
N MET A 1 42.68 -2.21 -26.59
CA MET A 1 41.27 -2.13 -26.16
C MET A 1 40.98 -3.33 -25.28
N ALA A 2 40.37 -3.12 -24.11
CA ALA A 2 40.00 -4.22 -23.22
C ALA A 2 38.83 -5.01 -23.84
N VAL A 3 38.94 -6.34 -23.83
CA VAL A 3 37.87 -7.24 -24.28
C VAL A 3 36.83 -7.32 -23.17
N ALA A 4 35.66 -6.70 -23.38
CA ALA A 4 34.53 -6.85 -22.48
C ALA A 4 33.90 -8.23 -22.68
N ARG A 5 33.79 -9.00 -21.60
CA ARG A 5 33.12 -10.31 -21.58
C ARG A 5 31.88 -10.18 -20.70
N LEU A 6 30.70 -10.30 -21.30
CA LEU A 6 29.41 -10.27 -20.63
C LEU A 6 28.85 -11.69 -20.61
N ALA A 7 28.54 -12.20 -19.41
CA ALA A 7 27.83 -13.47 -19.26
C ALA A 7 26.32 -13.19 -19.29
N LEU A 8 25.56 -13.99 -20.04
CA LEU A 8 24.10 -13.93 -20.07
C LEU A 8 23.54 -14.74 -18.89
N SER A 9 22.50 -14.23 -18.23
CA SER A 9 21.78 -14.94 -17.18
C SER A 9 20.98 -16.11 -17.74
N SER A 10 20.86 -17.20 -16.97
CA SER A 10 20.03 -18.36 -17.31
C SER A 10 18.55 -18.00 -17.19
N PHE A 11 17.68 -18.56 -18.03
CA PHE A 11 16.22 -18.36 -17.91
C PHE A 11 15.64 -18.87 -16.57
N ALA A 12 16.34 -19.77 -15.86
CA ALA A 12 15.98 -20.21 -14.51
C ALA A 12 16.26 -19.14 -13.42
N ASP A 13 17.08 -18.13 -13.71
CA ASP A 13 17.36 -17.04 -12.76
C ASP A 13 16.14 -16.13 -12.57
N GLY A 14 15.16 -16.16 -13.48
CA GLY A 14 13.96 -15.31 -13.40
C GLY A 14 13.05 -15.65 -12.22
N GLU A 15 12.74 -16.93 -12.01
CA GLU A 15 11.88 -17.37 -10.89
C GLU A 15 12.55 -17.19 -9.53
N VAL A 16 13.86 -17.47 -9.43
CA VAL A 16 14.64 -17.26 -8.20
C VAL A 16 14.66 -15.77 -7.84
N ARG A 17 14.89 -14.89 -8.81
CA ARG A 17 14.86 -13.43 -8.59
C ARG A 17 13.47 -12.94 -8.15
N LEU A 18 12.39 -13.44 -8.75
CA LEU A 18 11.03 -13.06 -8.34
C LEU A 18 10.75 -13.48 -6.89
N SER A 19 11.18 -14.67 -6.48
CA SER A 19 11.07 -15.12 -5.09
C SER A 19 11.86 -14.23 -4.13
N ASP A 20 13.10 -13.88 -4.48
CA ASP A 20 13.95 -13.01 -3.66
C ASP A 20 13.34 -11.61 -3.48
N GLU A 21 12.74 -11.05 -4.53
CA GLU A 21 12.09 -9.73 -4.48
C GLU A 21 10.80 -9.75 -3.63
N VAL A 22 10.02 -10.84 -3.69
CA VAL A 22 8.87 -11.04 -2.79
C VAL A 22 9.32 -11.10 -1.34
N GLU A 23 10.32 -11.92 -1.01
CA GLU A 23 10.84 -12.02 0.36
C GLU A 23 11.41 -10.68 0.85
N LEU A 24 12.10 -9.95 -0.02
CA LEU A 24 12.63 -8.62 0.28
C LEU A 24 11.49 -7.64 0.59
N TYR A 25 10.42 -7.65 -0.21
CA TYR A 25 9.27 -6.80 0.04
C TYR A 25 8.60 -7.11 1.37
N GLN A 26 8.37 -8.40 1.66
CA GLN A 26 7.82 -8.86 2.94
C GLN A 26 8.64 -8.43 4.15
N ARG A 27 9.96 -8.60 4.05
CA ARG A 27 10.90 -8.17 5.08
C ARG A 27 10.91 -6.65 5.25
N THR A 28 10.77 -5.91 4.16
CA THR A 28 10.77 -4.45 4.17
C THR A 28 9.58 -3.93 4.97
N TYR A 29 8.34 -4.31 4.61
CA TYR A 29 7.18 -3.81 5.35
C TYR A 29 7.11 -4.35 6.78
N THR A 30 7.53 -5.60 7.02
CA THR A 30 7.54 -6.16 8.38
C THR A 30 8.51 -5.40 9.28
N THR A 31 9.67 -5.02 8.75
CA THR A 31 10.64 -4.18 9.49
C THR A 31 10.09 -2.80 9.77
N LEU A 32 9.45 -2.15 8.77
CA LEU A 32 8.85 -0.82 8.96
C LEU A 32 7.75 -0.83 10.01
N LEU A 33 6.87 -1.83 10.01
CA LEU A 33 5.78 -1.96 10.98
C LEU A 33 6.25 -2.24 12.42
N ARG A 34 7.51 -2.65 12.61
CA ARG A 34 8.13 -2.78 13.95
C ARG A 34 8.72 -1.46 14.46
N SER A 35 8.86 -0.46 13.60
CA SER A 35 9.35 0.86 14.02
C SER A 35 8.23 1.66 14.69
N SER A 36 8.58 2.47 15.68
CA SER A 36 7.62 3.22 16.50
C SER A 36 7.25 4.60 15.91
N GLY A 37 7.51 4.82 14.63
CA GLY A 37 7.34 6.12 13.97
C GLY A 37 6.45 6.04 12.74
N GLU A 38 5.83 7.16 12.40
CA GLU A 38 5.12 7.30 11.14
C GLU A 38 6.10 7.13 9.98
N THR A 39 5.79 6.20 9.09
CA THR A 39 6.57 5.97 7.87
C THR A 39 5.72 6.29 6.66
N GLN A 40 6.25 7.10 5.76
CA GLN A 40 5.57 7.37 4.50
C GLN A 40 5.47 6.09 3.68
N LEU A 41 4.25 5.75 3.25
CA LEU A 41 3.96 4.57 2.46
C LEU A 41 4.79 4.49 1.17
N ARG A 42 5.19 5.65 0.62
CA ARG A 42 6.04 5.75 -0.58
C ARG A 42 7.37 5.02 -0.49
N VAL A 43 7.88 4.77 0.72
CA VAL A 43 9.13 4.01 0.93
C VAL A 43 9.00 2.58 0.42
N LEU A 44 7.77 2.03 0.38
CA LEU A 44 7.48 0.69 -0.10
C LEU A 44 7.25 0.60 -1.62
N GLU A 45 7.12 1.74 -2.33
CA GLU A 45 6.84 1.73 -3.78
C GLU A 45 7.94 1.01 -4.59
N PRO A 46 9.25 1.28 -4.39
CA PRO A 46 10.29 0.66 -5.23
C PRO A 46 10.32 -0.86 -5.08
N SER A 47 10.22 -1.37 -3.85
CA SER A 47 10.21 -2.82 -3.59
C SER A 47 8.89 -3.47 -4.02
N HIS A 48 7.76 -2.77 -3.94
CA HIS A 48 6.48 -3.25 -4.50
C HIS A 48 6.55 -3.40 -6.02
N MET A 49 7.16 -2.45 -6.73
CA MET A 49 7.38 -2.53 -8.18
C MET A 49 8.34 -3.66 -8.54
N ALA A 50 9.44 -3.81 -7.80
CA ALA A 50 10.46 -4.85 -8.03
C ALA A 50 9.92 -6.27 -7.80
N MET A 51 9.04 -6.45 -6.81
CA MET A 51 8.38 -7.72 -6.52
C MET A 51 7.59 -8.29 -7.72
N GLY A 52 7.11 -7.44 -8.63
CA GLY A 52 6.37 -7.90 -9.80
C GLY A 52 5.03 -8.56 -9.46
N SER A 53 4.24 -7.93 -8.57
CA SER A 53 2.95 -8.46 -8.10
C SER A 53 2.00 -8.80 -9.25
N SER A 54 1.46 -10.03 -9.24
CA SER A 54 0.40 -10.44 -10.18
C SER A 54 -0.90 -9.66 -10.01
N LEU A 55 -1.13 -9.04 -8.85
CA LEU A 55 -2.29 -8.18 -8.59
C LEU A 55 -2.09 -6.73 -9.01
N HIS A 56 -0.86 -6.37 -9.41
CA HIS A 56 -0.50 -5.02 -9.83
C HIS A 56 0.59 -5.05 -10.92
N PRO A 57 0.32 -5.72 -12.07
CA PRO A 57 1.30 -5.91 -13.13
C PRO A 57 1.83 -4.61 -13.75
N LEU A 58 1.07 -3.51 -13.70
CA LEU A 58 1.51 -2.22 -14.25
C LEU A 58 2.11 -1.28 -13.19
N ALA A 59 2.51 -1.78 -12.01
CA ALA A 59 3.07 -0.96 -10.94
C ALA A 59 4.23 -0.06 -11.38
N ALA A 60 5.17 -0.61 -12.17
CA ALA A 60 6.34 0.10 -12.68
C ALA A 60 6.07 0.87 -14.00
N SER A 61 4.89 0.75 -14.57
CA SER A 61 4.50 1.43 -15.81
C SER A 61 3.90 2.80 -15.52
N GLU A 62 3.98 3.72 -16.48
CA GLU A 62 3.22 4.98 -16.42
C GLU A 62 1.72 4.76 -16.69
N GLU A 63 1.35 3.64 -17.30
CA GLU A 63 -0.04 3.25 -17.55
C GLU A 63 -0.81 2.95 -16.27
N LEU A 64 -2.12 3.20 -16.30
CA LEU A 64 -3.01 2.90 -15.19
C LEU A 64 -3.30 1.41 -15.13
N ASP A 65 -3.13 0.83 -13.94
CA ASP A 65 -3.61 -0.50 -13.61
C ASP A 65 -5.02 -0.40 -13.00
N LEU A 66 -6.04 -0.35 -13.86
CA LEU A 66 -7.43 -0.30 -13.39
C LEU A 66 -7.81 -1.56 -12.60
N GLY A 67 -7.17 -2.71 -12.87
CA GLY A 67 -7.38 -3.95 -12.13
C GLY A 67 -6.91 -3.82 -10.68
N ALA A 68 -5.66 -3.39 -10.49
CA ALA A 68 -5.09 -3.14 -9.17
C ALA A 68 -5.84 -2.04 -8.40
N PHE A 69 -6.19 -0.94 -9.10
CA PHE A 69 -6.94 0.15 -8.51
C PHE A 69 -8.33 -0.29 -7.99
N LEU A 70 -9.09 -1.01 -8.82
CA LEU A 70 -10.40 -1.55 -8.42
C LEU A 70 -10.28 -2.60 -7.33
N TYR A 71 -9.23 -3.42 -7.36
CA TYR A 71 -8.92 -4.37 -6.30
C TYR A 71 -8.72 -3.64 -4.96
N ALA A 72 -7.97 -2.54 -4.97
CA ALA A 72 -7.66 -1.77 -3.78
C ALA A 72 -8.87 -1.03 -3.22
N VAL A 73 -9.60 -0.27 -4.05
CA VAL A 73 -10.81 0.47 -3.63
C VAL A 73 -11.86 -0.47 -3.05
N ARG A 74 -12.01 -1.69 -3.57
CA ARG A 74 -12.95 -2.66 -3.02
C ARG A 74 -12.55 -3.22 -1.65
N ARG A 75 -11.31 -3.06 -1.22
CA ARG A 75 -10.78 -3.62 0.03
C ARG A 75 -10.49 -2.56 1.08
N LEU A 76 -10.68 -1.29 0.76
CA LEU A 76 -10.42 -0.15 1.63
C LEU A 76 -11.74 0.60 1.86
N PRO A 77 -11.89 1.29 3.00
CA PRO A 77 -13.08 2.10 3.27
C PRO A 77 -13.10 3.35 2.38
N ASP A 78 -14.28 3.91 2.14
CA ASP A 78 -14.47 5.07 1.25
C ASP A 78 -13.60 6.28 1.63
N GLY A 79 -13.37 6.50 2.94
CA GLY A 79 -12.52 7.58 3.46
C GLY A 79 -11.03 7.46 3.12
N ILE A 80 -10.56 6.34 2.56
CA ILE A 80 -9.13 6.07 2.36
C ILE A 80 -8.44 7.07 1.42
N VAL A 81 -9.17 7.61 0.44
CA VAL A 81 -8.61 8.53 -0.57
C VAL A 81 -8.26 9.89 0.05
N GLY A 82 -8.95 10.29 1.13
CA GLY A 82 -8.69 11.52 1.89
C GLY A 82 -7.91 11.28 3.19
N ALA A 83 -7.50 10.04 3.47
CA ALA A 83 -6.75 9.73 4.68
C ALA A 83 -5.28 10.18 4.56
N GLU A 84 -4.78 10.80 5.61
CA GLU A 84 -3.38 11.21 5.78
C GLU A 84 -2.59 10.17 6.58
N LEU A 85 -3.27 9.44 7.47
CA LEU A 85 -2.68 8.44 8.34
C LEU A 85 -3.55 7.18 8.42
N VAL A 86 -2.91 6.02 8.31
CA VAL A 86 -3.52 4.71 8.61
C VAL A 86 -2.78 4.10 9.79
N VAL A 87 -3.49 3.88 10.89
CA VAL A 87 -2.97 3.22 12.10
C VAL A 87 -3.41 1.76 12.10
N MET A 88 -2.46 0.86 12.33
CA MET A 88 -2.71 -0.58 12.38
C MET A 88 -2.50 -1.08 13.80
N GLY A 89 -3.47 -1.82 14.33
CA GLY A 89 -3.39 -2.45 15.65
C GLY A 89 -3.98 -3.85 15.64
N GLN A 90 -3.70 -4.64 16.66
CA GLN A 90 -4.26 -6.00 16.79
C GLN A 90 -5.61 -5.97 17.51
N ASP A 91 -5.75 -5.07 18.46
CA ASP A 91 -6.95 -4.88 19.25
C ASP A 91 -7.14 -3.39 19.61
N VAL A 92 -8.29 -3.13 20.20
CA VAL A 92 -8.76 -1.79 20.53
C VAL A 92 -7.97 -1.22 21.71
N GLU A 93 -7.58 -2.06 22.66
CA GLU A 93 -6.79 -1.70 23.85
C GLU A 93 -5.40 -1.21 23.47
N GLN A 94 -4.72 -1.89 22.54
CA GLN A 94 -3.41 -1.53 22.02
C GLN A 94 -3.46 -0.17 21.30
N LEU A 95 -4.47 0.06 20.46
CA LEU A 95 -4.68 1.34 19.79
C LEU A 95 -4.96 2.46 20.80
N SER A 96 -5.77 2.18 21.82
CA SER A 96 -6.06 3.16 22.87
C SER A 96 -4.80 3.52 23.65
N ALA A 97 -3.97 2.53 23.98
CA ALA A 97 -2.71 2.72 24.69
C ALA A 97 -1.67 3.51 23.88
N SER A 98 -1.76 3.51 22.54
CA SER A 98 -0.92 4.33 21.66
C SER A 98 -1.48 5.74 21.40
N GLY A 99 -2.59 6.10 22.05
CA GLY A 99 -3.22 7.43 21.91
C GLY A 99 -4.25 7.50 20.79
N VAL A 100 -4.73 6.36 20.28
CA VAL A 100 -5.73 6.25 19.21
C VAL A 100 -7.04 5.68 19.77
N PRO A 101 -7.96 6.52 20.28
CA PRO A 101 -9.18 6.09 20.98
C PRO A 101 -10.28 5.68 20.00
N VAL A 102 -10.08 4.58 19.28
CA VAL A 102 -10.97 4.10 18.21
C VAL A 102 -12.40 3.83 18.65
N GLN A 103 -12.67 3.63 19.94
CA GLN A 103 -14.03 3.47 20.47
C GLN A 103 -14.88 4.74 20.36
N MET A 104 -14.23 5.90 20.18
CA MET A 104 -14.91 7.19 19.95
C MET A 104 -15.06 7.50 18.46
N TRP A 105 -14.50 6.67 17.59
CA TRP A 105 -14.47 6.88 16.13
C TRP A 105 -15.63 6.15 15.47
N GLN A 106 -15.94 6.54 14.23
CA GLN A 106 -17.01 5.91 13.47
C GLN A 106 -16.50 4.61 12.84
N GLU A 107 -17.25 3.52 12.93
CA GLU A 107 -16.93 2.30 12.19
C GLU A 107 -17.02 2.53 10.69
N ALA A 108 -16.04 2.01 9.95
CA ALA A 108 -16.01 2.03 8.49
C ALA A 108 -15.94 0.61 7.93
N GLU A 109 -16.50 0.42 6.74
CA GLU A 109 -16.52 -0.88 6.07
C GLU A 109 -15.87 -0.82 4.69
N ALA A 110 -15.32 -1.95 4.26
CA ALA A 110 -14.81 -2.14 2.91
C ALA A 110 -15.65 -3.19 2.16
N PRO A 111 -15.94 -3.01 0.86
CA PRO A 111 -16.85 -3.89 0.12
C PRO A 111 -16.49 -5.39 0.04
N ALA A 112 -15.21 -5.74 -0.10
CA ALA A 112 -14.78 -7.08 -0.52
C ALA A 112 -13.82 -7.80 0.45
N ARG A 113 -13.34 -7.13 1.52
CA ARG A 113 -12.58 -7.76 2.60
C ARG A 113 -12.93 -7.12 3.93
N ARG A 114 -13.59 -7.88 4.80
CA ARG A 114 -14.05 -7.42 6.11
C ARG A 114 -12.87 -7.30 7.06
N ARG A 115 -12.45 -6.06 7.31
CA ARG A 115 -11.57 -5.65 8.40
C ARG A 115 -12.33 -4.64 9.24
N HIS A 116 -12.09 -4.61 10.55
CA HIS A 116 -12.69 -3.59 11.41
C HIS A 116 -11.93 -2.30 11.24
N TRP A 117 -12.52 -1.36 10.51
CA TRP A 117 -11.98 -0.02 10.33
C TRP A 117 -12.71 0.98 11.23
N TYR A 118 -11.98 2.01 11.63
CA TYR A 118 -12.48 3.15 12.37
C TYR A 118 -12.00 4.43 11.69
N ASP A 119 -12.88 5.40 11.56
CA ASP A 119 -12.61 6.70 10.95
C ASP A 119 -12.73 7.80 11.99
N SER A 120 -11.65 8.58 12.15
CA SER A 120 -11.61 9.72 13.06
C SER A 120 -12.44 10.91 12.55
N GLY A 121 -12.80 10.92 11.27
CA GLY A 121 -13.39 12.08 10.58
C GLY A 121 -12.41 13.23 10.34
N ALA A 122 -11.12 13.04 10.69
CA ALA A 122 -10.08 14.06 10.65
C ALA A 122 -8.82 13.56 9.94
N GLY A 123 -8.99 12.75 8.89
CA GLY A 123 -7.88 12.26 8.06
C GLY A 123 -7.11 11.06 8.62
N THR A 124 -7.56 10.46 9.73
CA THR A 124 -6.93 9.26 10.30
C THR A 124 -7.89 8.08 10.28
N LEU A 125 -7.45 6.99 9.66
CA LEU A 125 -8.13 5.70 9.72
C LEU A 125 -7.36 4.76 10.64
N ALA A 126 -8.07 3.96 11.42
CA ALA A 126 -7.48 2.86 12.18
C ALA A 126 -8.08 1.53 11.73
N VAL A 127 -7.29 0.46 11.77
CA VAL A 127 -7.73 -0.88 11.37
C VAL A 127 -7.19 -1.94 12.32
N LEU A 128 -8.04 -2.91 12.64
CA LEU A 128 -7.65 -4.10 13.39
C LEU A 128 -7.16 -5.20 12.44
N LEU A 129 -5.96 -5.71 12.69
CA LEU A 129 -5.33 -6.80 11.94
C LEU A 129 -5.31 -8.06 12.80
N ALA A 130 -6.07 -9.08 12.37
CA ALA A 130 -6.22 -10.31 13.14
C ALA A 130 -5.12 -11.35 12.83
N SER A 131 -4.38 -11.18 11.74
CA SER A 131 -3.38 -12.14 11.27
C SER A 131 -2.24 -11.49 10.48
N SER A 132 -1.16 -12.24 10.26
CA SER A 132 -0.13 -11.85 9.28
C SER A 132 -0.70 -11.72 7.87
N SER A 133 -1.66 -12.57 7.49
CA SER A 133 -2.31 -12.51 6.17
C SER A 133 -3.15 -11.24 5.96
N ASP A 134 -3.54 -10.55 7.03
CA ASP A 134 -4.15 -9.22 6.93
C ASP A 134 -3.11 -8.14 6.63
N VAL A 135 -1.92 -8.23 7.22
CA VAL A 135 -0.79 -7.35 6.89
C VAL A 135 -0.35 -7.58 5.44
N ASP A 136 -0.16 -8.85 5.06
CA ASP A 136 0.30 -9.28 3.73
C ASP A 136 -0.68 -8.90 2.62
N ASP A 137 -1.94 -8.59 2.95
CA ASP A 137 -2.92 -8.05 2.01
C ASP A 137 -3.06 -6.53 2.10
N LEU A 138 -3.11 -5.98 3.31
CA LEU A 138 -3.39 -4.56 3.52
C LEU A 138 -2.25 -3.70 2.98
N VAL A 139 -1.02 -4.02 3.35
CA VAL A 139 0.13 -3.18 3.00
C VAL A 139 0.29 -3.10 1.47
N PRO A 140 0.31 -4.21 0.71
CA PRO A 140 0.41 -4.11 -0.74
C PRO A 140 -0.81 -3.43 -1.38
N THR A 141 -2.00 -3.61 -0.78
CA THR A 141 -3.22 -2.94 -1.25
C THR A 141 -3.16 -1.42 -1.08
N LEU A 142 -2.65 -0.93 0.04
CA LEU A 142 -2.42 0.51 0.27
C LEU A 142 -1.39 1.06 -0.72
N VAL A 143 -0.27 0.34 -0.91
CA VAL A 143 0.78 0.77 -1.86
C VAL A 143 0.25 0.81 -3.29
N ALA A 144 -0.52 -0.20 -3.70
CA ALA A 144 -1.17 -0.23 -5.01
C ALA A 144 -2.13 0.95 -5.20
N LEU A 145 -2.99 1.23 -4.20
CA LEU A 145 -3.86 2.40 -4.22
C LEU A 145 -3.05 3.69 -4.40
N GLN A 146 -1.96 3.86 -3.64
CA GLN A 146 -1.14 5.08 -3.71
C GLN A 146 -0.51 5.26 -5.09
N ILE A 147 0.12 4.23 -5.64
CA ILE A 147 0.74 4.28 -6.98
C ILE A 147 -0.31 4.65 -8.03
N GLU A 148 -1.45 3.96 -8.05
CA GLU A 148 -2.48 4.20 -9.06
C GLU A 148 -3.17 5.56 -8.87
N TRP A 149 -3.44 5.96 -7.63
CA TRP A 149 -3.98 7.29 -7.34
C TRP A 149 -2.99 8.38 -7.76
N ASN A 150 -1.68 8.19 -7.59
CA ASN A 150 -0.66 9.15 -8.05
C ASN A 150 -0.72 9.31 -9.59
N LYS A 151 -0.79 8.20 -10.32
CA LYS A 151 -0.93 8.20 -11.80
C LYS A 151 -2.21 8.89 -12.27
N ILE A 152 -3.33 8.69 -11.56
CA ILE A 152 -4.60 9.37 -11.81
C ILE A 152 -4.44 10.87 -11.59
N ARG A 153 -3.89 11.30 -10.46
CA ARG A 153 -3.70 12.73 -10.13
C ARG A 153 -2.82 13.45 -11.17
N VAL A 154 -1.78 12.79 -11.66
CA VAL A 154 -0.94 13.35 -12.76
C VAL A 154 -1.78 13.59 -14.02
N ARG A 155 -2.60 12.61 -14.43
CA ARG A 155 -3.47 12.73 -15.61
C ARG A 155 -4.57 13.77 -15.44
N MET A 156 -5.18 13.84 -14.25
CA MET A 156 -6.18 14.85 -13.93
C MET A 156 -5.60 16.27 -14.04
N ARG A 157 -4.42 16.50 -13.48
CA ARG A 157 -3.71 17.79 -13.62
C ARG A 157 -3.39 18.11 -15.08
N ALA A 158 -2.91 17.13 -15.85
CA ALA A 158 -2.64 17.31 -17.27
C ALA A 158 -3.91 17.62 -18.09
N ALA A 159 -5.07 17.13 -17.66
CA ALA A 159 -6.37 17.42 -18.27
C ALA A 159 -6.98 18.75 -17.81
N GLY A 160 -6.30 19.52 -16.95
CA GLY A 160 -6.80 20.78 -16.42
C GLY A 160 -7.89 20.63 -15.34
N TRP A 161 -8.00 19.44 -14.72
CA TRP A 161 -8.88 19.25 -13.57
C TRP A 161 -8.37 20.08 -12.39
N PRO A 162 -9.22 20.89 -11.73
CA PRO A 162 -8.79 21.73 -10.62
C PRO A 162 -8.25 20.84 -9.49
N SER A 163 -7.04 21.12 -9.00
CA SER A 163 -6.63 20.54 -7.72
C SER A 163 -7.53 21.15 -6.65
N GLU A 164 -8.28 20.34 -5.91
CA GLU A 164 -8.81 20.78 -4.64
C GLU A 164 -7.60 21.25 -3.82
N ALA A 165 -7.48 22.57 -3.68
CA ALA A 165 -6.75 23.13 -2.58
C ALA A 165 -7.53 22.71 -1.33
N SER A 166 -6.91 21.92 -0.45
CA SER A 166 -7.40 21.74 0.92
C SER A 166 -7.53 23.12 1.59
N PRO A 167 -8.41 23.25 2.60
CA PRO A 167 -9.37 24.34 2.82
C PRO A 167 -8.81 25.76 2.94
#